data_AF-A1C3X8-F1
#
_entry.id   AF-A1C3X8-F1
#
_cell.length_a   1.000
_cell.length_b   1.000
_cell.length_c   1.000
_cell.angle_alpha   90.00
_cell.angle_beta   90.00
_cell.angle_gamma   90.00
#
_symmetry.space_group_name_H-M   'P 1'
#
loop_
_entity.id
_entity.type
_entity.pdbx_description
1 polymer ?
#
loop_
_entity_poly.entity_id
_entity_poly.type
_entity_poly.pdbx_seq_one_letter_code
_entity_poly.pdbx_strand_id
1 'polypeptide(L)'
;MSLPQKCAAVVVGAGPAGLAVVGNLLEKQVGKVAWVDPFFQAGRVGRKYREVPSNTKVSFFQAYATGVQPFRAVVSSSRIPNAFTTLAKLDQDKTCQLEHGAEMVEALTEGIVKMDRVVQCRGLVVAANLAENTSSWTVRIKNHETSDEFEVETPRLILCTGSSPSTGPIPVPGHNIQRLDLDVVLKPSELSSYLPRNTPVTIAVVGASHSAILSLLNLVELARSSHPQLRVKWFTRHPLRYAEFMDGWILRDNTGLKGLAADFARSQLEDQALPTSEAGRFITKVDCGNGKEMAQFKLQLPLCSHIVQAIGYTRDPLPELSANGAALEPDFDHETGGFYDQNGRTIKGLYGAGIAFPERTVDPHGNVEYAVGFFKFMKFIKRVSPQWVSA
;
A
#
# COMPACT_ATOMS: atom_id res chain seq x y z
N MET A 1 33.60 19.13 -3.50
CA MET A 1 32.44 18.30 -3.11
C MET A 1 32.65 17.87 -1.67
N SER A 2 31.65 18.03 -0.81
CA SER A 2 31.70 17.49 0.56
C SER A 2 31.78 15.96 0.50
N LEU A 3 32.55 15.33 1.40
CA LEU A 3 32.60 13.87 1.50
C LEU A 3 31.19 13.31 1.77
N PRO A 4 30.79 12.17 1.15
CA PRO A 4 29.50 11.56 1.41
C PRO A 4 29.32 11.22 2.88
N GLN A 5 28.10 11.43 3.40
CA GLN A 5 27.78 11.04 4.77
C GLN A 5 27.72 9.51 4.86
N LYS A 6 28.41 8.90 5.84
CA LYS A 6 28.38 7.44 6.03
C LYS A 6 27.25 7.01 6.99
N CYS A 7 26.42 6.08 6.56
CA CYS A 7 25.37 5.47 7.36
C CYS A 7 25.43 3.93 7.26
N ALA A 8 25.04 3.24 8.33
CA ALA A 8 25.00 1.77 8.35
C ALA A 8 23.88 1.18 7.47
N ALA A 9 22.84 1.97 7.21
CA ALA A 9 21.78 1.66 6.25
C ALA A 9 21.15 2.95 5.69
N VAL A 10 20.63 2.87 4.47
CA VAL A 10 19.66 3.80 3.89
C VAL A 10 18.33 3.06 3.73
N VAL A 11 17.24 3.62 4.25
CA VAL A 11 15.87 3.09 4.09
C VAL A 11 15.05 4.09 3.28
N VAL A 12 14.44 3.62 2.19
CA VAL A 12 13.68 4.45 1.24
C VAL A 12 12.18 4.25 1.45
N GLY A 13 11.48 5.30 1.88
CA GLY A 13 10.05 5.33 2.16
C GLY A 13 9.73 5.30 3.65
N ALA A 14 8.81 6.15 4.09
CA ALA A 14 8.33 6.25 5.48
C ALA A 14 6.87 5.80 5.64
N GLY A 15 6.42 4.88 4.78
CA GLY A 15 5.20 4.11 5.01
C GLY A 15 5.38 3.04 6.09
N PRO A 16 4.34 2.21 6.33
CA PRO A 16 4.39 1.14 7.35
C PRO A 16 5.57 0.16 7.19
N ALA A 17 5.94 -0.18 5.96
CA ALA A 17 7.09 -1.07 5.73
C ALA A 17 8.42 -0.42 6.11
N GLY A 18 8.67 0.81 5.66
CA GLY A 18 9.91 1.53 5.95
C GLY A 18 10.08 1.84 7.43
N LEU A 19 9.00 2.25 8.12
CA LEU A 19 9.02 2.42 9.57
C LEU A 19 9.38 1.08 10.26
N ALA A 20 8.77 -0.04 9.87
CA ALA A 20 9.09 -1.35 10.42
C ALA A 20 10.56 -1.76 10.19
N VAL A 21 11.13 -1.46 9.02
CA VAL A 21 12.56 -1.67 8.73
C VAL A 21 13.42 -0.86 9.69
N VAL A 22 13.18 0.45 9.81
CA VAL A 22 13.95 1.31 10.71
C VAL A 22 13.86 0.82 12.16
N GLY A 23 12.68 0.47 12.63
CA GLY A 23 12.48 -0.07 13.97
C GLY A 23 13.28 -1.35 14.23
N ASN A 24 13.32 -2.28 13.28
CA ASN A 24 14.10 -3.51 13.40
C ASN A 24 15.62 -3.25 13.35
N LEU A 25 16.08 -2.35 12.48
CA LEU A 25 17.50 -1.98 12.39
C LEU A 25 18.00 -1.29 13.67
N LEU A 26 17.16 -0.44 14.27
CA LEU A 26 17.45 0.21 15.56
C LEU A 26 17.50 -0.81 16.71
N GLU A 27 16.56 -1.76 16.77
CA GLU A 27 16.56 -2.84 17.77
C GLU A 27 17.83 -3.71 17.67
N LYS A 28 18.33 -3.94 16.46
CA LYS A 28 19.59 -4.66 16.18
C LYS A 28 20.85 -3.81 16.34
N GLN A 29 20.68 -2.52 16.60
CA GLN A 29 21.79 -1.61 16.86
C GLN A 29 22.83 -1.53 15.74
N VAL A 30 22.41 -1.56 14.47
CA VAL A 30 23.32 -1.65 13.29
C VAL A 30 24.22 -0.41 13.06
N GLY A 31 23.81 0.75 13.54
CA GLY A 31 24.56 2.01 13.42
C GLY A 31 23.62 3.20 13.23
N LYS A 32 24.06 4.20 12.47
CA LYS A 32 23.20 5.30 11.99
C LYS A 32 22.40 4.85 10.76
N VAL A 33 21.12 5.19 10.71
CA VAL A 33 20.21 4.89 9.59
C VAL A 33 19.78 6.20 8.94
N ALA A 34 20.09 6.37 7.65
CA ALA A 34 19.50 7.43 6.85
C ALA A 34 18.11 6.98 6.40
N TRP A 35 17.06 7.65 6.86
CA TRP A 35 15.69 7.34 6.49
C TRP A 35 15.18 8.41 5.54
N VAL A 36 14.80 8.01 4.33
CA VAL A 36 14.50 8.92 3.23
C VAL A 36 13.03 8.83 2.86
N ASP A 37 12.28 9.92 3.01
CA ASP A 37 10.91 10.03 2.52
C ASP A 37 10.58 11.50 2.26
N PRO A 38 9.84 11.84 1.18
CA PRO A 38 9.52 13.23 0.89
C PRO A 38 8.59 13.89 1.90
N PHE A 39 7.73 13.13 2.61
CA PHE A 39 6.65 13.68 3.42
C PHE A 39 6.64 13.23 4.89
N PHE A 40 7.10 12.01 5.20
CA PHE A 40 7.00 11.38 6.52
C PHE A 40 5.56 11.31 7.07
N GLN A 41 4.58 11.12 6.18
CA GLN A 41 3.13 11.11 6.48
C GLN A 41 2.51 9.71 6.31
N ALA A 42 3.14 8.68 6.90
CA ALA A 42 2.69 7.29 6.82
C ALA A 42 2.49 6.73 5.40
N GLY A 43 3.27 7.20 4.43
CA GLY A 43 3.22 6.78 3.03
C GLY A 43 1.89 7.13 2.34
N ARG A 44 1.41 6.27 1.44
CA ARG A 44 0.12 6.51 0.75
C ARG A 44 -1.08 6.35 1.67
N VAL A 45 -1.00 5.48 2.69
CA VAL A 45 -2.10 5.24 3.63
C VAL A 45 -2.47 6.54 4.36
N GLY A 46 -1.49 7.24 4.93
CA GLY A 46 -1.74 8.50 5.62
C GLY A 46 -2.15 9.65 4.71
N ARG A 47 -1.65 9.68 3.47
CA ARG A 47 -1.94 10.78 2.53
C ARG A 47 -3.26 10.63 1.77
N LYS A 48 -3.70 9.40 1.51
CA LYS A 48 -4.81 9.12 0.57
C LYS A 48 -5.91 8.23 1.14
N TYR A 49 -5.64 7.40 2.14
CA TYR A 49 -6.56 6.34 2.56
C TYR A 49 -7.05 6.44 4.00
N ARG A 50 -6.99 7.62 4.65
CA ARG A 50 -7.46 7.77 6.04
C ARG A 50 -8.93 7.37 6.22
N GLU A 51 -9.80 7.78 5.30
CA GLU A 51 -11.25 7.49 5.31
C GLU A 51 -11.60 6.08 4.78
N VAL A 52 -10.60 5.26 4.46
CA VAL A 52 -10.82 3.91 3.96
C VAL A 52 -11.00 2.94 5.13
N PRO A 53 -12.11 2.19 5.18
CA PRO A 53 -12.27 1.11 6.13
C PRO A 53 -11.17 0.06 5.94
N SER A 54 -10.45 -0.25 7.01
CA SER A 54 -9.40 -1.26 6.97
C SER A 54 -9.98 -2.68 6.79
N ASN A 55 -9.17 -3.56 6.22
CA ASN A 55 -9.41 -5.00 6.19
C ASN A 55 -8.63 -5.74 7.30
N THR A 56 -8.00 -4.98 8.20
CA THR A 56 -7.10 -5.44 9.26
C THR A 56 -7.75 -5.18 10.61
N LYS A 57 -7.73 -6.17 11.51
CA LYS A 57 -8.25 -5.99 12.87
C LYS A 57 -7.42 -4.98 13.66
N VAL A 58 -8.06 -4.25 14.56
CA VAL A 58 -7.40 -3.26 15.44
C VAL A 58 -6.24 -3.88 16.22
N SER A 59 -6.39 -5.10 16.73
CA SER A 59 -5.33 -5.84 17.43
C SER A 59 -4.04 -5.97 16.64
N PHE A 60 -4.10 -6.07 15.31
CA PHE A 60 -2.89 -6.15 14.47
C PHE A 60 -2.18 -4.81 14.31
N PHE A 61 -2.88 -3.68 14.37
CA PHE A 61 -2.24 -2.37 14.46
C PHE A 61 -1.51 -2.22 15.80
N GLN A 62 -2.09 -2.67 16.92
CA GLN A 62 -1.40 -2.67 18.21
C GLN A 62 -0.17 -3.58 18.24
N ALA A 63 -0.28 -4.78 17.67
CA ALA A 63 0.83 -5.72 17.56
C ALA A 63 1.97 -5.16 16.67
N TYR A 64 1.63 -4.36 15.66
CA TYR A 64 2.59 -3.60 14.88
C TYR A 64 3.28 -2.53 15.75
N ALA A 65 2.51 -1.69 16.46
CA ALA A 65 3.04 -0.59 17.29
C ALA A 65 3.94 -1.06 18.42
N THR A 66 3.76 -2.28 18.91
CA THR A 66 4.57 -2.86 19.99
C THR A 66 5.57 -3.89 19.48
N GLY A 67 5.72 -4.03 18.17
CA GLY A 67 6.52 -5.08 17.54
C GLY A 67 7.99 -5.05 17.97
N VAL A 68 8.63 -3.88 18.00
CA VAL A 68 10.07 -3.74 18.29
C VAL A 68 10.32 -2.81 19.47
N GLN A 69 11.46 -2.97 20.14
CA GLN A 69 11.81 -2.20 21.33
C GLN A 69 11.80 -0.68 21.10
N PRO A 70 12.33 -0.14 19.99
CA PRO A 70 12.28 1.30 19.73
C PRO A 70 10.85 1.84 19.68
N PHE A 71 9.91 1.07 19.12
CA PHE A 71 8.50 1.50 19.08
C PHE A 71 7.87 1.45 20.47
N ARG A 72 8.15 0.39 21.26
CA ARG A 72 7.67 0.31 22.65
C ARG A 72 8.17 1.51 23.48
N ALA A 73 9.40 1.96 23.27
CA ALA A 73 9.94 3.15 23.92
C ALA A 73 9.22 4.45 23.52
N VAL A 74 8.87 4.60 22.23
CA VAL A 74 8.05 5.74 21.76
C VAL A 74 6.65 5.69 22.38
N VAL A 75 6.00 4.52 22.37
CA VAL A 75 4.66 4.34 22.94
C VAL A 75 4.65 4.68 24.43
N SER A 76 5.64 4.21 25.20
CA SER A 76 5.69 4.42 26.65
C SER A 76 6.06 5.85 27.07
N SER A 77 6.78 6.60 26.22
CA SER A 77 7.19 7.98 26.49
C SER A 77 6.23 9.03 25.91
N SER A 78 5.25 8.62 25.12
CA SER A 78 4.29 9.54 24.50
C SER A 78 3.27 10.07 25.52
N ARG A 79 3.07 11.40 25.52
CA ARG A 79 2.05 12.05 26.36
C ARG A 79 0.65 11.57 25.97
N ILE A 80 -0.23 11.42 26.95
CA ILE A 80 -1.62 10.99 26.77
C ILE A 80 -2.53 12.23 26.80
N PRO A 81 -3.55 12.33 25.91
CA PRO A 81 -3.97 11.37 24.89
C PRO A 81 -3.07 11.38 23.64
N ASN A 82 -2.97 10.22 22.97
CA ASN A 82 -2.23 10.03 21.71
C ASN A 82 -2.85 8.92 20.85
N ALA A 83 -2.34 8.75 19.62
CA ALA A 83 -2.77 7.75 18.65
C ALA A 83 -2.81 6.31 19.21
N PHE A 84 -1.84 5.94 20.06
CA PHE A 84 -1.79 4.61 20.68
C PHE A 84 -2.94 4.39 21.65
N THR A 85 -3.23 5.38 22.51
CA THR A 85 -4.36 5.32 23.45
C THR A 85 -5.71 5.37 22.75
N THR A 86 -5.82 6.05 21.61
CA THR A 86 -7.02 6.03 20.77
C THR A 86 -7.24 4.62 20.20
N LEU A 87 -6.21 4.04 19.58
CA LEU A 87 -6.25 2.67 19.05
C LEU A 87 -6.53 1.61 20.13
N ALA A 88 -6.08 1.85 21.37
CA ALA A 88 -6.34 1.01 22.53
C ALA A 88 -7.82 0.95 22.97
N LYS A 89 -8.58 2.01 22.70
CA LYS A 89 -9.99 2.12 23.10
C LYS A 89 -10.95 1.49 22.08
N LEU A 90 -10.48 1.20 20.86
CA LEU A 90 -11.29 0.58 19.82
C LEU A 90 -11.51 -0.92 20.12
N ASP A 91 -12.52 -1.50 19.48
CA ASP A 91 -12.81 -2.95 19.56
C ASP A 91 -11.69 -3.74 18.84
N GLN A 92 -10.94 -4.54 19.61
CA GLN A 92 -9.73 -5.22 19.15
C GLN A 92 -10.00 -6.33 18.12
N ASP A 93 -11.23 -6.82 18.07
CA ASP A 93 -11.66 -7.89 17.16
C ASP A 93 -12.29 -7.38 15.87
N LYS A 94 -12.54 -6.08 15.78
CA LYS A 94 -13.11 -5.44 14.60
C LYS A 94 -12.05 -4.73 13.76
N THR A 95 -12.44 -4.38 12.55
CA THR A 95 -11.73 -3.44 11.68
C THR A 95 -12.06 -2.01 12.10
N CYS A 96 -11.20 -1.06 11.73
CA CYS A 96 -11.42 0.38 11.95
C CYS A 96 -11.13 1.19 10.68
N GLN A 97 -11.31 2.51 10.71
CA GLN A 97 -10.80 3.39 9.65
C GLN A 97 -9.27 3.34 9.61
N LEU A 98 -8.68 3.41 8.41
CA LEU A 98 -7.22 3.40 8.25
C LEU A 98 -6.55 4.66 8.81
N GLU A 99 -7.31 5.72 9.10
CA GLU A 99 -6.83 6.90 9.83
C GLU A 99 -6.10 6.53 11.13
N HIS A 100 -6.64 5.59 11.92
CA HIS A 100 -6.01 5.20 13.18
C HIS A 100 -4.66 4.50 12.96
N GLY A 101 -4.56 3.71 11.90
CA GLY A 101 -3.29 3.10 11.48
C GLY A 101 -2.29 4.13 10.97
N ALA A 102 -2.76 5.14 10.24
CA ALA A 102 -1.94 6.26 9.76
C ALA A 102 -1.41 7.12 10.91
N GLU A 103 -2.27 7.54 11.84
CA GLU A 103 -1.90 8.32 13.02
C GLU A 103 -0.91 7.57 13.92
N MET A 104 -1.11 6.26 14.08
CA MET A 104 -0.16 5.39 14.80
C MET A 104 1.22 5.40 14.12
N VAL A 105 1.29 5.28 12.79
CA VAL A 105 2.57 5.31 12.05
C VAL A 105 3.22 6.69 12.13
N GLU A 106 2.45 7.77 12.05
CA GLU A 106 2.95 9.14 12.20
C GLU A 106 3.51 9.37 13.61
N ALA A 107 2.77 9.00 14.66
CA ALA A 107 3.22 9.13 16.04
C ALA A 107 4.51 8.32 16.33
N LEU A 108 4.61 7.10 15.77
CA LEU A 108 5.86 6.32 15.85
C LEU A 108 7.00 7.01 15.09
N THR A 109 6.73 7.50 13.89
CA THR A 109 7.70 8.22 13.06
C THR A 109 8.25 9.43 13.80
N GLU A 110 7.39 10.25 14.39
CA GLU A 110 7.77 11.44 15.19
C GLU A 110 8.66 11.11 16.40
N GLY A 111 8.46 9.95 17.03
CA GLY A 111 9.33 9.48 18.11
C GLY A 111 10.66 8.93 17.61
N ILE A 112 10.63 8.16 16.51
CA ILE A 112 11.81 7.50 15.95
C ILE A 112 12.80 8.51 15.35
N VAL A 113 12.32 9.56 14.66
CA VAL A 113 13.22 10.57 14.07
C VAL A 113 13.99 11.40 15.10
N LYS A 114 13.57 11.37 16.38
CA LYS A 114 14.26 12.04 17.50
C LYS A 114 15.41 11.22 18.07
N MET A 115 15.58 9.96 17.66
CA MET A 115 16.68 9.13 18.12
C MET A 115 17.98 9.51 17.41
N ASP A 116 19.08 9.67 18.15
CA ASP A 116 20.41 10.09 17.63
C ASP A 116 20.96 9.23 16.48
N ARG A 117 20.42 8.02 16.33
CA ARG A 117 20.82 7.04 15.32
C ARG A 117 20.03 7.16 14.02
N VAL A 118 19.03 8.03 13.94
CA VAL A 118 18.21 8.23 12.75
C VAL A 118 18.57 9.58 12.14
N VAL A 119 18.97 9.55 10.87
CA VAL A 119 19.15 10.76 10.06
C VAL A 119 17.91 10.88 9.18
N GLN A 120 17.05 11.84 9.50
CA GLN A 120 15.85 12.11 8.72
C GLN A 120 16.23 12.87 7.44
N CYS A 121 15.94 12.29 6.29
CA CYS A 121 16.19 12.90 4.98
C CYS A 121 14.86 13.15 4.27
N ARG A 122 14.39 14.40 4.26
CA ARG A 122 13.20 14.81 3.48
C ARG A 122 13.55 14.90 2.00
N GLY A 123 13.32 13.83 1.26
CA GLY A 123 13.77 13.74 -0.12
C GLY A 123 13.37 12.46 -0.82
N LEU A 124 13.86 12.34 -2.04
CA LEU A 124 13.70 11.18 -2.91
C LEU A 124 15.08 10.59 -3.22
N VAL A 125 15.23 9.28 -3.12
CA VAL A 125 16.39 8.62 -3.72
C VAL A 125 16.19 8.63 -5.23
N VAL A 126 17.14 9.22 -5.96
CA VAL A 126 17.07 9.31 -7.43
C VAL A 126 17.97 8.29 -8.11
N ALA A 127 19.09 7.92 -7.48
CA ALA A 127 19.98 6.89 -7.96
C ALA A 127 20.76 6.22 -6.82
N ALA A 128 21.22 4.99 -7.02
CA ALA A 128 22.18 4.32 -6.16
C ALA A 128 23.13 3.44 -6.96
N ASN A 129 24.43 3.57 -6.69
CA ASN A 129 25.48 2.77 -7.34
C ASN A 129 26.21 1.90 -6.31
N LEU A 130 26.26 0.59 -6.57
CA LEU A 130 27.06 -0.38 -5.82
C LEU A 130 28.51 -0.38 -6.32
N ALA A 131 29.45 -0.14 -5.41
CA ALA A 131 30.87 -0.42 -5.63
C ALA A 131 31.18 -1.85 -5.17
N GLU A 132 31.28 -2.80 -6.09
CA GLU A 132 31.37 -4.24 -5.76
C GLU A 132 32.63 -4.60 -4.96
N ASN A 133 33.75 -3.92 -5.24
CA ASN A 133 35.03 -4.13 -4.57
C ASN A 133 34.97 -3.87 -3.05
N THR A 134 34.08 -2.98 -2.62
CA THR A 134 33.87 -2.60 -1.21
C THR A 134 32.52 -3.05 -0.68
N SER A 135 31.66 -3.58 -1.55
CA SER A 135 30.25 -3.91 -1.25
C SER A 135 29.51 -2.74 -0.59
N SER A 136 29.78 -1.52 -1.06
CA SER A 136 29.19 -0.28 -0.54
C SER A 136 28.37 0.42 -1.61
N TRP A 137 27.20 0.90 -1.23
CA TRP A 137 26.32 1.73 -2.04
C TRP A 137 26.63 3.21 -1.84
N THR A 138 26.70 3.96 -2.93
CA THR A 138 26.58 5.42 -2.91
C THR A 138 25.18 5.78 -3.35
N VAL A 139 24.40 6.37 -2.46
CA VAL A 139 22.98 6.69 -2.66
C VAL A 139 22.81 8.19 -2.82
N ARG A 140 22.26 8.61 -3.97
CA ARG A 140 22.01 10.01 -4.31
C ARG A 140 20.59 10.38 -3.95
N ILE A 141 20.45 11.36 -3.07
CA ILE A 141 19.19 11.84 -2.51
C ILE A 141 18.95 13.26 -2.97
N LYS A 142 17.80 13.49 -3.61
CA LYS A 142 17.31 14.83 -3.95
C LYS A 142 16.42 15.35 -2.83
N ASN A 143 16.80 16.48 -2.23
CA ASN A 143 16.02 17.15 -1.20
C ASN A 143 14.66 17.59 -1.75
N HIS A 144 13.59 17.33 -1.00
CA HIS A 144 12.22 17.62 -1.44
C HIS A 144 11.91 19.13 -1.46
N GLU A 145 12.50 19.91 -0.56
CA GLU A 145 12.24 21.34 -0.40
C GLU A 145 13.17 22.20 -1.27
N THR A 146 14.47 21.91 -1.28
CA THR A 146 15.47 22.73 -2.00
C THR A 146 15.79 22.22 -3.40
N SER A 147 15.43 20.97 -3.72
CA SER A 147 15.86 20.26 -4.93
C SER A 147 17.37 20.01 -5.06
N ASP A 148 18.17 20.35 -4.05
CA ASP A 148 19.60 20.02 -4.01
C ASP A 148 19.82 18.52 -3.88
N GLU A 149 20.95 18.04 -4.38
CA GLU A 149 21.34 16.63 -4.28
C GLU A 149 22.53 16.45 -3.34
N PHE A 150 22.49 15.37 -2.56
CA PHE A 150 23.58 14.95 -1.69
C PHE A 150 23.71 13.42 -1.69
N GLU A 151 24.86 12.93 -1.23
CA GLU A 151 25.19 11.51 -1.27
C GLU A 151 25.36 10.92 0.14
N VAL A 152 24.87 9.70 0.29
CA VAL A 152 25.07 8.86 1.47
C VAL A 152 25.74 7.56 1.06
N GLU A 153 26.86 7.23 1.69
CA GLU A 153 27.51 5.93 1.56
C GLU A 153 26.94 4.95 2.59
N THR A 154 26.64 3.74 2.15
CA THR A 154 26.09 2.71 3.02
C THR A 154 26.35 1.30 2.53
N PRO A 155 26.59 0.32 3.42
CA PRO A 155 26.61 -1.09 3.02
C PRO A 155 25.20 -1.65 2.74
N ARG A 156 24.11 -0.94 3.10
CA ARG A 156 22.74 -1.48 3.01
C ARG A 156 21.76 -0.44 2.48
N LEU A 157 21.15 -0.72 1.34
CA LEU A 157 20.05 0.01 0.74
C LEU A 157 18.77 -0.83 0.84
N ILE A 158 17.77 -0.33 1.57
CA ILE A 158 16.49 -1.01 1.75
C ILE A 158 15.37 -0.20 1.08
N LEU A 159 14.73 -0.78 0.08
CA LEU A 159 13.67 -0.18 -0.72
C LEU A 159 12.30 -0.52 -0.13
N CYS A 160 11.59 0.50 0.34
CA CYS A 160 10.19 0.43 0.81
C CYS A 160 9.33 1.44 0.02
N THR A 161 9.51 1.46 -1.30
CA THR A 161 9.03 2.52 -2.22
C THR A 161 7.51 2.62 -2.33
N GLY A 162 6.79 1.56 -1.97
CA GLY A 162 5.33 1.55 -2.02
C GLY A 162 4.76 1.21 -3.40
N SER A 163 3.48 1.49 -3.56
CA SER A 163 2.74 1.18 -4.78
C SER A 163 1.59 2.17 -4.95
N SER A 164 1.20 2.36 -6.21
CA SER A 164 0.08 3.20 -6.62
C SER A 164 -1.00 2.35 -7.30
N PRO A 165 -2.28 2.79 -7.31
CA PRO A 165 -3.32 2.12 -8.07
C PRO A 165 -2.88 1.86 -9.52
N SER A 166 -3.03 0.63 -9.99
CA SER A 166 -2.68 0.27 -11.36
C SER A 166 -3.62 0.98 -12.34
N THR A 167 -3.05 1.62 -13.36
CA THR A 167 -3.83 2.22 -14.46
C THR A 167 -3.52 1.50 -15.76
N GLY A 168 -4.55 1.18 -16.54
CA GLY A 168 -4.40 0.64 -17.90
C GLY A 168 -4.92 1.62 -18.95
N PRO A 169 -4.70 1.40 -20.26
CA PRO A 169 -5.41 2.14 -21.29
C PRO A 169 -6.92 1.95 -21.13
N ILE A 170 -7.71 2.93 -21.57
CA ILE A 170 -9.16 2.80 -21.60
C ILE A 170 -9.49 1.79 -22.72
N PRO A 171 -10.20 0.68 -22.43
CA PRO A 171 -10.30 -0.45 -23.36
C PRO A 171 -10.98 -0.15 -24.70
N VAL A 172 -11.73 0.95 -24.80
CA VAL A 172 -12.43 1.35 -26.02
C VAL A 172 -11.96 2.74 -26.45
N PRO A 173 -11.09 2.85 -27.47
CA PRO A 173 -10.59 4.15 -27.94
C PRO A 173 -11.69 4.95 -28.63
N GLY A 174 -11.54 6.27 -28.66
CA GLY A 174 -12.44 7.18 -29.39
C GLY A 174 -13.68 7.65 -28.63
N HIS A 175 -13.90 7.18 -27.40
CA HIS A 175 -14.93 7.73 -26.51
C HIS A 175 -14.33 8.66 -25.45
N ASN A 176 -15.00 9.79 -25.21
CA ASN A 176 -14.60 10.77 -24.20
C ASN A 176 -15.08 10.32 -22.80
N ILE A 177 -14.51 9.23 -22.30
CA ILE A 177 -14.73 8.75 -20.93
C ILE A 177 -13.59 9.22 -20.03
N GLN A 178 -13.94 9.90 -18.95
CA GLN A 178 -12.96 10.47 -18.02
C GLN A 178 -12.50 9.41 -17.02
N ARG A 179 -11.21 9.43 -16.67
CA ARG A 179 -10.73 8.59 -15.56
C ARG A 179 -11.08 9.25 -14.25
N LEU A 180 -11.71 8.48 -13.37
CA LEU A 180 -11.90 8.85 -11.98
C LEU A 180 -10.89 8.05 -11.15
N ASP A 181 -9.90 8.76 -10.60
CA ASP A 181 -8.78 8.16 -9.86
C ASP A 181 -9.30 7.34 -8.66
N LEU A 182 -8.79 6.13 -8.48
CA LEU A 182 -9.18 5.25 -7.38
C LEU A 182 -8.96 5.90 -6.01
N ASP A 183 -7.92 6.71 -5.85
CA ASP A 183 -7.68 7.44 -4.60
C ASP A 183 -8.80 8.42 -4.28
N VAL A 184 -9.35 9.09 -5.29
CA VAL A 184 -10.48 10.02 -5.11
C VAL A 184 -11.73 9.23 -4.72
N VAL A 185 -12.01 8.10 -5.39
CA VAL A 185 -13.21 7.30 -5.11
C VAL A 185 -13.20 6.67 -3.71
N LEU A 186 -12.01 6.32 -3.22
CA LEU A 186 -11.82 5.75 -1.91
C LEU A 186 -11.87 6.79 -0.78
N LYS A 187 -11.97 8.09 -1.09
CA LYS A 187 -12.04 9.18 -0.13
C LYS A 187 -13.37 9.93 -0.25
N PRO A 188 -14.41 9.54 0.53
CA PRO A 188 -15.75 10.12 0.44
C PRO A 188 -15.79 11.65 0.48
N SER A 189 -14.98 12.28 1.34
CA SER A 189 -14.89 13.74 1.45
C SER A 189 -14.49 14.41 0.13
N GLU A 190 -13.50 13.86 -0.58
CA GLU A 190 -13.05 14.37 -1.89
C GLU A 190 -14.03 14.00 -3.01
N LEU A 191 -14.48 12.73 -3.06
CA LEU A 191 -15.37 12.21 -4.09
C LEU A 191 -16.65 13.06 -4.25
N SER A 192 -17.23 13.50 -3.12
CA SER A 192 -18.47 14.29 -3.11
C SER A 192 -18.35 15.67 -3.76
N SER A 193 -17.13 16.21 -3.83
CA SER A 193 -16.82 17.50 -4.45
C SER A 193 -16.34 17.35 -5.89
N TYR A 194 -15.75 16.20 -6.22
CA TYR A 194 -15.21 15.92 -7.54
C TYR A 194 -16.31 15.73 -8.59
N LEU A 195 -17.38 15.01 -8.24
CA LEU A 195 -18.46 14.69 -9.18
C LEU A 195 -19.54 15.78 -9.20
N PRO A 196 -20.09 16.12 -10.38
CA PRO A 196 -21.16 17.10 -10.47
C PRO A 196 -22.44 16.59 -9.82
N ARG A 197 -23.09 17.43 -9.02
CA ARG A 197 -24.28 17.08 -8.22
C ARG A 197 -25.59 17.05 -9.02
N ASN A 198 -25.70 17.96 -10.00
CA ASN A 198 -26.96 18.30 -10.66
C ASN A 198 -27.03 17.81 -12.11
N THR A 199 -26.12 16.94 -12.52
CA THR A 199 -26.10 16.36 -13.87
C THR A 199 -26.02 14.84 -13.78
N PRO A 200 -26.66 14.09 -14.68
CA PRO A 200 -26.52 12.64 -14.72
C PRO A 200 -25.05 12.23 -14.93
N VAL A 201 -24.60 11.30 -14.08
CA VAL A 201 -23.25 10.71 -14.18
C VAL A 201 -23.40 9.20 -14.13
N THR A 202 -22.88 8.52 -15.16
CA THR A 202 -22.74 7.07 -15.16
C THR A 202 -21.27 6.71 -15.03
N ILE A 203 -20.92 5.92 -14.02
CA ILE A 203 -19.54 5.53 -13.70
C ILE A 203 -19.36 4.05 -13.95
N ALA A 204 -18.39 3.70 -14.80
CA ALA A 204 -17.92 2.33 -14.94
C ALA A 204 -16.95 2.00 -13.81
N VAL A 205 -17.21 0.93 -13.04
CA VAL A 205 -16.28 0.40 -12.04
C VAL A 205 -15.78 -0.95 -12.51
N VAL A 206 -14.48 -1.08 -12.75
CA VAL A 206 -13.84 -2.32 -13.19
C VAL A 206 -13.09 -2.95 -12.04
N GLY A 207 -13.45 -4.20 -11.71
CA GLY A 207 -12.84 -4.97 -10.63
C GLY A 207 -13.86 -5.47 -9.61
N ALA A 208 -13.47 -6.44 -8.79
CA ALA A 208 -14.33 -7.07 -7.79
C ALA A 208 -13.60 -7.38 -6.47
N SER A 209 -12.41 -6.79 -6.29
CA SER A 209 -11.61 -6.90 -5.06
C SER A 209 -12.00 -5.82 -4.04
N HIS A 210 -11.33 -5.81 -2.89
CA HIS A 210 -11.65 -4.93 -1.77
C HIS A 210 -11.83 -3.44 -2.15
N SER A 211 -10.88 -2.86 -2.89
CA SER A 211 -10.97 -1.46 -3.33
C SER A 211 -12.13 -1.20 -4.31
N ALA A 212 -12.48 -2.19 -5.15
CA ALA A 212 -13.63 -2.08 -6.04
C ALA A 212 -14.93 -2.05 -5.25
N ILE A 213 -15.07 -2.93 -4.25
CA ILE A 213 -16.27 -2.99 -3.41
C ILE A 213 -16.44 -1.73 -2.57
N LEU A 214 -15.37 -1.20 -2.00
CA LEU A 214 -15.41 0.08 -1.29
C LEU A 214 -15.72 1.25 -2.22
N SER A 215 -15.25 1.21 -3.47
CA SER A 215 -15.63 2.21 -4.48
C SER A 215 -17.14 2.18 -4.75
N LEU A 216 -17.72 0.99 -4.91
CA LEU A 216 -19.16 0.83 -5.09
C LEU A 216 -19.95 1.33 -3.87
N LEU A 217 -19.49 1.01 -2.66
CA LEU A 217 -20.09 1.48 -1.42
C LEU A 217 -20.15 3.01 -1.37
N ASN A 218 -19.00 3.67 -1.60
CA ASN A 218 -18.91 5.13 -1.56
C ASN A 218 -19.79 5.78 -2.65
N LEU A 219 -19.84 5.19 -3.84
CA LEU A 219 -20.68 5.69 -4.94
C LEU A 219 -22.17 5.52 -4.68
N VAL A 220 -22.59 4.41 -4.06
CA VAL A 220 -23.99 4.19 -3.65
C VAL A 220 -24.40 5.17 -2.57
N GLU A 221 -23.55 5.39 -1.56
CA GLU A 221 -23.83 6.37 -0.51
C GLU A 221 -23.96 7.79 -1.09
N LEU A 222 -23.09 8.14 -2.04
CA LEU A 222 -23.18 9.42 -2.73
C LEU A 222 -24.48 9.54 -3.56
N ALA A 223 -24.87 8.47 -4.26
CA ALA A 223 -26.10 8.44 -5.04
C ALA A 223 -27.36 8.57 -4.17
N ARG A 224 -27.34 8.02 -2.95
CA ARG A 224 -28.42 8.14 -1.98
C ARG A 224 -28.54 9.54 -1.36
N SER A 225 -27.42 10.23 -1.18
CA SER A 225 -27.36 11.45 -0.38
C SER A 225 -27.36 12.71 -1.24
N SER A 226 -26.31 12.93 -2.04
CA SER A 226 -26.07 14.21 -2.71
C SER A 226 -26.10 14.16 -4.24
N HIS A 227 -26.07 12.97 -4.85
CA HIS A 227 -25.97 12.79 -6.31
C HIS A 227 -27.06 11.84 -6.83
N PRO A 228 -28.35 12.19 -6.75
CA PRO A 228 -29.47 11.27 -7.01
C PRO A 228 -29.51 10.71 -8.45
N GLN A 229 -28.85 11.38 -9.39
CA GLN A 229 -28.74 10.96 -10.79
C GLN A 229 -27.49 10.12 -11.09
N LEU A 230 -26.66 9.80 -10.08
CA LEU A 230 -25.50 8.94 -10.22
C LEU A 230 -25.93 7.50 -10.46
N ARG A 231 -25.37 6.85 -11.48
CA ARG A 231 -25.54 5.43 -11.77
C ARG A 231 -24.19 4.76 -11.95
N VAL A 232 -24.14 3.46 -11.67
CA VAL A 232 -22.90 2.68 -11.74
C VAL A 232 -23.10 1.47 -12.63
N LYS A 233 -22.15 1.24 -13.54
CA LYS A 233 -22.00 -0.02 -14.26
C LYS A 233 -20.80 -0.76 -13.69
N TRP A 234 -21.04 -1.91 -13.06
CA TRP A 234 -20.01 -2.67 -12.36
C TRP A 234 -19.56 -3.89 -13.17
N PHE A 235 -18.32 -3.89 -13.64
CA PHE A 235 -17.76 -4.90 -14.53
C PHE A 235 -16.98 -5.95 -13.73
N THR A 236 -17.45 -7.20 -13.78
CA THR A 236 -16.87 -8.31 -12.99
C THR A 236 -16.55 -9.52 -13.87
N ARG A 237 -15.38 -10.14 -13.66
CA ARG A 237 -14.98 -11.37 -14.37
C ARG A 237 -15.36 -12.67 -13.64
N HIS A 238 -15.49 -12.60 -12.32
CA HIS A 238 -15.66 -13.76 -11.45
C HIS A 238 -16.59 -13.41 -10.28
N PRO A 239 -17.19 -14.42 -9.62
CA PRO A 239 -17.90 -14.24 -8.36
C PRO A 239 -17.02 -13.60 -7.28
N LEU A 240 -17.68 -12.96 -6.30
CA LEU A 240 -17.00 -12.37 -5.16
C LEU A 240 -16.33 -13.47 -4.32
N ARG A 241 -15.14 -13.15 -3.78
CA ARG A 241 -14.36 -14.07 -2.95
C ARG A 241 -14.19 -13.46 -1.58
N TYR A 242 -14.51 -14.23 -0.55
CA TYR A 242 -14.41 -13.81 0.84
C TYR A 242 -13.19 -14.43 1.50
N ALA A 243 -12.66 -13.74 2.50
CA ALA A 243 -11.72 -14.36 3.42
C ALA A 243 -12.49 -15.25 4.40
N GLU A 244 -11.96 -16.45 4.67
CA GLU A 244 -12.60 -17.44 5.53
C GLU A 244 -11.67 -17.73 6.70
N PHE A 245 -12.16 -17.57 7.93
CA PHE A 245 -11.39 -17.85 9.14
C PHE A 245 -11.34 -19.35 9.37
N MET A 246 -10.13 -19.90 9.34
CA MET A 246 -9.84 -21.31 9.59
C MET A 246 -9.21 -21.46 10.99
N ASP A 247 -8.90 -22.69 11.38
CA ASP A 247 -8.19 -22.95 12.64
C ASP A 247 -6.75 -22.44 12.57
N GLY A 248 -6.49 -21.26 13.13
CA GLY A 248 -5.16 -20.63 13.21
C GLY A 248 -4.68 -19.91 11.94
N TRP A 249 -5.45 -19.89 10.85
CA TRP A 249 -5.10 -19.19 9.59
C TRP A 249 -6.36 -18.65 8.87
N ILE A 250 -6.17 -17.94 7.76
CA ILE A 250 -7.26 -17.35 6.99
C ILE A 250 -7.10 -17.75 5.51
N LEU A 251 -8.12 -18.38 4.94
CA LEU A 251 -8.15 -18.67 3.51
C LEU A 251 -8.44 -17.39 2.73
N ARG A 252 -7.66 -17.13 1.67
CA ARG A 252 -7.68 -15.88 0.90
C ARG A 252 -7.44 -14.65 1.79
N ASP A 253 -6.44 -14.74 2.66
CA ASP A 253 -6.12 -13.69 3.63
C ASP A 253 -5.73 -12.36 2.95
N ASN A 254 -5.12 -12.42 1.77
CA ASN A 254 -4.67 -11.22 1.05
C ASN A 254 -5.61 -10.83 -0.09
N THR A 255 -6.38 -11.78 -0.62
CA THR A 255 -7.22 -11.58 -1.81
C THR A 255 -8.72 -11.56 -1.54
N GLY A 256 -9.17 -12.08 -0.39
CA GLY A 256 -10.57 -12.16 0.00
C GLY A 256 -11.13 -10.90 0.65
N LEU A 257 -12.42 -10.64 0.44
CA LEU A 257 -13.16 -9.55 1.09
C LEU A 257 -13.26 -9.77 2.60
N LYS A 258 -13.12 -8.69 3.37
CA LYS A 258 -13.18 -8.63 4.84
C LYS A 258 -13.87 -7.36 5.31
N GLY A 259 -14.27 -7.34 6.59
CA GLY A 259 -14.84 -6.16 7.25
C GLY A 259 -16.00 -5.56 6.46
N LEU A 260 -16.08 -4.22 6.45
CA LEU A 260 -17.19 -3.50 5.83
C LEU A 260 -17.40 -3.84 4.35
N ALA A 261 -16.33 -4.08 3.59
CA ALA A 261 -16.46 -4.47 2.18
C ALA A 261 -17.13 -5.84 2.03
N ALA A 262 -16.82 -6.82 2.90
CA ALA A 262 -17.47 -8.13 2.86
C ALA A 262 -18.95 -8.02 3.24
N ASP A 263 -19.26 -7.23 4.26
CA ASP A 263 -20.64 -7.06 4.75
C ASP A 263 -21.51 -6.35 3.71
N PHE A 264 -20.99 -5.29 3.09
CA PHE A 264 -21.65 -4.62 1.97
C PHE A 264 -21.84 -5.55 0.78
N ALA A 265 -20.80 -6.29 0.39
CA ALA A 265 -20.88 -7.25 -0.70
C ALA A 265 -21.99 -8.29 -0.51
N ARG A 266 -22.01 -8.96 0.65
CA ARG A 266 -23.00 -10.01 0.96
C ARG A 266 -24.43 -9.47 0.96
N SER A 267 -24.63 -8.30 1.56
CA SER A 267 -25.96 -7.73 1.74
C SER A 267 -26.49 -6.99 0.51
N GLN A 268 -25.62 -6.47 -0.35
CA GLN A 268 -26.02 -5.55 -1.42
C GLN A 268 -25.61 -5.97 -2.84
N LEU A 269 -24.55 -6.76 -3.01
CA LEU A 269 -23.91 -6.96 -4.32
C LEU A 269 -23.95 -8.39 -4.86
N GLU A 270 -24.20 -9.39 -4.01
CA GLU A 270 -24.35 -10.78 -4.44
C GLU A 270 -25.46 -10.92 -5.49
N ASP A 271 -25.33 -11.89 -6.40
CA ASP A 271 -26.25 -12.03 -7.55
C ASP A 271 -27.72 -12.17 -7.15
N GLN A 272 -27.97 -12.84 -6.01
CA GLN A 272 -29.30 -12.99 -5.43
C GLN A 272 -29.78 -11.76 -4.65
N ALA A 273 -28.85 -10.94 -4.14
CA ALA A 273 -29.17 -9.77 -3.33
C ALA A 273 -29.37 -8.53 -4.21
N LEU A 274 -28.44 -8.28 -5.14
CA LEU A 274 -28.35 -7.05 -5.92
C LEU A 274 -29.67 -6.62 -6.59
N PRO A 275 -30.47 -7.50 -7.22
CA PRO A 275 -31.71 -7.09 -7.88
C PRO A 275 -32.77 -6.48 -6.93
N THR A 276 -32.72 -6.83 -5.65
CA THR A 276 -33.70 -6.39 -4.63
C THR A 276 -33.08 -5.48 -3.57
N SER A 277 -31.76 -5.38 -3.54
CA SER A 277 -31.03 -4.55 -2.61
C SER A 277 -31.17 -3.07 -2.96
N GLU A 278 -30.84 -2.22 -2.00
CA GLU A 278 -30.85 -0.80 -2.24
C GLU A 278 -29.76 -0.37 -3.23
N ALA A 279 -28.59 -1.00 -3.16
CA ALA A 279 -27.53 -0.76 -4.13
C ALA A 279 -27.96 -1.09 -5.56
N GLY A 280 -28.83 -2.08 -5.76
CA GLY A 280 -29.43 -2.44 -7.05
C GLY A 280 -30.20 -1.31 -7.75
N ARG A 281 -30.66 -0.31 -6.99
CA ARG A 281 -31.32 0.89 -7.55
C ARG A 281 -30.35 1.78 -8.33
N PHE A 282 -29.05 1.66 -8.04
CA PHE A 282 -27.99 2.51 -8.59
C PHE A 282 -26.97 1.73 -9.42
N ILE A 283 -26.75 0.46 -9.09
CA ILE A 283 -25.74 -0.42 -9.71
C ILE A 283 -26.40 -1.38 -10.70
N THR A 284 -25.86 -1.41 -11.92
CA THR A 284 -26.07 -2.49 -12.88
C THR A 284 -24.79 -3.33 -12.98
N LYS A 285 -24.87 -4.61 -12.62
CA LYS A 285 -23.75 -5.55 -12.78
C LYS A 285 -23.61 -5.98 -14.25
N VAL A 286 -22.38 -6.05 -14.73
CA VAL A 286 -22.00 -6.42 -16.09
C VAL A 286 -21.06 -7.62 -16.02
N ASP A 287 -21.52 -8.78 -16.51
CA ASP A 287 -20.73 -10.01 -16.58
C ASP A 287 -19.69 -9.96 -17.70
N CYS A 288 -18.42 -9.84 -17.30
CA CYS A 288 -17.24 -9.88 -18.16
C CYS A 288 -16.53 -11.24 -18.13
N GLY A 289 -17.09 -12.24 -17.46
CA GLY A 289 -16.54 -13.59 -17.42
C GLY A 289 -16.54 -14.28 -18.79
N ASN A 290 -15.86 -15.43 -18.87
CA ASN A 290 -15.90 -16.33 -20.03
C ASN A 290 -15.58 -15.63 -21.38
N GLY A 291 -14.59 -14.74 -21.39
CA GLY A 291 -14.12 -14.05 -22.61
C GLY A 291 -15.02 -12.91 -23.10
N LYS A 292 -16.08 -12.55 -22.37
CA LYS A 292 -17.03 -11.49 -22.78
C LYS A 292 -16.52 -10.07 -22.53
N GLU A 293 -15.41 -9.90 -21.81
CA GLU A 293 -14.94 -8.61 -21.28
C GLU A 293 -14.89 -7.50 -22.34
N MET A 294 -14.17 -7.72 -23.45
CA MET A 294 -14.03 -6.69 -24.49
C MET A 294 -15.36 -6.37 -25.20
N ALA A 295 -16.23 -7.37 -25.39
CA ALA A 295 -17.56 -7.16 -25.97
C ALA A 295 -18.44 -6.30 -25.04
N GLN A 296 -18.39 -6.57 -23.73
CA GLN A 296 -19.10 -5.76 -22.74
C GLN A 296 -18.54 -4.34 -22.67
N PHE A 297 -17.22 -4.16 -22.72
CA PHE A 297 -16.63 -2.83 -22.73
C PHE A 297 -17.10 -2.02 -23.93
N LYS A 298 -17.07 -2.58 -25.14
CA LYS A 298 -17.56 -1.90 -26.36
C LYS A 298 -19.04 -1.53 -26.27
N LEU A 299 -19.86 -2.36 -25.64
CA LEU A 299 -21.29 -2.11 -25.50
C LEU A 299 -21.62 -1.08 -24.40
N GLN A 300 -20.95 -1.18 -23.26
CA GLN A 300 -21.38 -0.50 -22.02
C GLN A 300 -20.57 0.76 -21.69
N LEU A 301 -19.28 0.82 -22.03
CA LEU A 301 -18.45 2.00 -21.73
C LEU A 301 -18.88 3.27 -22.49
N PRO A 302 -19.42 3.22 -23.72
CA PRO A 302 -19.95 4.42 -24.38
C PRO A 302 -21.12 5.09 -23.62
N LEU A 303 -21.77 4.34 -22.71
CA LEU A 303 -22.84 4.85 -21.86
C LEU A 303 -22.32 5.46 -20.54
N CYS A 304 -21.01 5.45 -20.33
CA CYS A 304 -20.36 5.90 -19.10
C CYS A 304 -19.64 7.22 -19.34
N SER A 305 -19.81 8.15 -18.40
CA SER A 305 -19.08 9.41 -18.35
C SER A 305 -17.69 9.26 -17.72
N HIS A 306 -17.56 8.34 -16.75
CA HIS A 306 -16.32 8.11 -16.01
C HIS A 306 -16.00 6.62 -15.93
N ILE A 307 -14.72 6.30 -15.71
CA ILE A 307 -14.24 4.95 -15.41
C ILE A 307 -13.31 4.96 -14.20
N VAL A 308 -13.53 3.99 -13.29
CA VAL A 308 -12.69 3.66 -12.15
C VAL A 308 -12.10 2.28 -12.39
N GLN A 309 -10.77 2.17 -12.37
CA GLN A 309 -10.06 0.90 -12.50
C GLN A 309 -9.53 0.47 -11.13
N ALA A 310 -10.22 -0.46 -10.48
CA ALA A 310 -9.81 -1.08 -9.22
C ALA A 310 -9.17 -2.45 -9.49
N ILE A 311 -8.11 -2.45 -10.29
CA ILE A 311 -7.51 -3.65 -10.89
C ILE A 311 -6.19 -4.09 -10.24
N GLY A 312 -5.87 -3.54 -9.08
CA GLY A 312 -4.65 -3.84 -8.33
C GLY A 312 -3.79 -2.60 -8.11
N TYR A 313 -2.58 -2.86 -7.62
CA TYR A 313 -1.56 -1.85 -7.36
C TYR A 313 -0.29 -2.24 -8.10
N THR A 314 0.38 -1.24 -8.66
CA THR A 314 1.68 -1.40 -9.30
C THR A 314 2.73 -0.75 -8.42
N ARG A 315 3.86 -1.45 -8.24
CA ARG A 315 5.02 -0.93 -7.53
C ARG A 315 5.42 0.44 -8.07
N ASP A 316 5.68 1.39 -7.17
CA ASP A 316 6.18 2.71 -7.56
C ASP A 316 7.59 2.58 -8.16
N PRO A 317 7.99 3.45 -9.11
CA PRO A 317 9.29 3.36 -9.76
C PRO A 317 10.46 3.27 -8.76
N LEU A 318 11.45 2.46 -9.10
CA LEU A 318 12.69 2.40 -8.34
C LEU A 318 13.58 3.60 -8.70
N PRO A 319 14.50 4.00 -7.80
CA PRO A 319 15.62 4.84 -8.22
C PRO A 319 16.44 4.14 -9.31
N GLU A 320 17.23 4.89 -10.06
CA GLU A 320 18.22 4.30 -10.96
C GLU A 320 19.20 3.46 -10.15
N LEU A 321 19.33 2.18 -10.46
CA LEU A 321 20.24 1.27 -9.76
C LEU A 321 21.38 0.87 -10.70
N SER A 322 22.60 0.88 -10.17
CA SER A 322 23.79 0.44 -10.93
C SER A 322 24.81 -0.28 -10.05
N ALA A 323 25.67 -1.08 -10.68
CA ALA A 323 26.86 -1.67 -10.08
C ALA A 323 28.09 -1.30 -10.92
N ASN A 324 29.09 -0.68 -10.30
CA ASN A 324 30.28 -0.14 -10.97
C ASN A 324 29.94 0.71 -12.21
N GLY A 325 28.83 1.48 -12.16
CA GLY A 325 28.34 2.31 -13.26
C GLY A 325 27.48 1.60 -14.31
N ALA A 326 27.35 0.27 -14.28
CA ALA A 326 26.47 -0.47 -15.18
C ALA A 326 25.06 -0.61 -14.58
N ALA A 327 24.02 -0.41 -15.38
CA ALA A 327 22.63 -0.47 -14.91
C ALA A 327 22.26 -1.87 -14.35
N LEU A 328 21.47 -1.87 -13.26
CA LEU A 328 20.91 -3.06 -12.63
C LEU A 328 19.39 -3.11 -12.87
N GLU A 329 18.91 -4.27 -13.30
CA GLU A 329 17.49 -4.63 -13.33
C GLU A 329 17.27 -5.76 -12.32
N PRO A 330 17.08 -5.45 -11.04
CA PRO A 330 17.10 -6.44 -9.98
C PRO A 330 15.77 -7.20 -9.89
N ASP A 331 15.85 -8.52 -9.71
CA ASP A 331 14.69 -9.37 -9.40
C ASP A 331 14.59 -9.61 -7.89
N PHE A 332 13.38 -9.53 -7.35
CA PHE A 332 13.16 -9.54 -5.90
C PHE A 332 12.95 -10.96 -5.36
N ASP A 333 13.70 -11.31 -4.32
CA ASP A 333 13.49 -12.54 -3.58
C ASP A 333 12.43 -12.35 -2.48
N HIS A 334 11.25 -12.90 -2.72
CA HIS A 334 10.12 -12.85 -1.79
C HIS A 334 10.34 -13.61 -0.47
N GLU A 335 11.36 -14.47 -0.38
CA GLU A 335 11.64 -15.26 0.82
C GLU A 335 12.66 -14.56 1.73
N THR A 336 13.77 -14.09 1.17
CA THR A 336 14.85 -13.43 1.94
C THR A 336 14.71 -11.91 1.99
N GLY A 337 13.91 -11.31 1.10
CA GLY A 337 13.83 -9.87 0.93
C GLY A 337 15.05 -9.24 0.26
N GLY A 338 15.97 -10.05 -0.27
CA GLY A 338 17.10 -9.60 -1.09
C GLY A 338 16.75 -9.46 -2.57
N PHE A 339 17.77 -9.24 -3.40
CA PHE A 339 17.62 -9.18 -4.85
C PHE A 339 18.69 -10.00 -5.57
N TYR A 340 18.35 -10.44 -6.78
CA TYR A 340 19.26 -11.07 -7.72
C TYR A 340 19.49 -10.18 -8.95
N ASP A 341 20.69 -10.26 -9.52
CA ASP A 341 20.96 -9.71 -10.84
C ASP A 341 20.39 -10.63 -11.95
N GLN A 342 20.52 -10.21 -13.21
CA GLN A 342 20.05 -11.00 -14.36
C GLN A 342 20.76 -12.37 -14.51
N ASN A 343 21.88 -12.59 -13.81
CA ASN A 343 22.61 -13.86 -13.80
C ASN A 343 22.25 -14.72 -12.58
N GLY A 344 21.26 -14.33 -11.77
CA GLY A 344 20.86 -15.03 -10.55
C GLY A 344 21.81 -14.85 -9.37
N ARG A 345 22.73 -13.87 -9.42
CA ARG A 345 23.68 -13.58 -8.33
C ARG A 345 23.05 -12.61 -7.35
N THR A 346 23.21 -12.87 -6.06
CA THR A 346 22.72 -11.95 -5.02
C THR A 346 23.40 -10.59 -5.12
N ILE A 347 22.58 -9.53 -5.18
CA ILE A 347 23.04 -8.15 -5.14
C ILE A 347 23.25 -7.76 -3.68
N LYS A 348 24.51 -7.71 -3.25
CA LYS A 348 24.88 -7.48 -1.85
C LYS A 348 24.38 -6.13 -1.34
N GLY A 349 23.80 -6.13 -0.15
CA GLY A 349 23.34 -4.92 0.52
C GLY A 349 22.05 -4.32 -0.06
N LEU A 350 21.42 -4.91 -1.09
CA LEU A 350 20.14 -4.45 -1.61
C LEU A 350 19.00 -5.30 -1.05
N TYR A 351 18.02 -4.66 -0.41
CA TYR A 351 16.86 -5.33 0.20
C TYR A 351 15.55 -4.59 -0.07
N GLY A 352 14.43 -5.30 0.02
CA GLY A 352 13.10 -4.78 -0.28
C GLY A 352 12.07 -5.22 0.77
N ALA A 353 11.13 -4.35 1.08
CA ALA A 353 9.97 -4.71 1.91
C ALA A 353 8.71 -3.89 1.56
N GLY A 354 7.56 -4.38 2.03
CA GLY A 354 6.28 -3.69 1.90
C GLY A 354 5.46 -4.14 0.70
N ILE A 355 4.44 -3.37 0.32
CA ILE A 355 3.58 -3.69 -0.83
C ILE A 355 4.35 -3.75 -2.16
N ALA A 356 5.45 -2.99 -2.26
CA ALA A 356 6.39 -3.04 -3.39
C ALA A 356 7.13 -4.39 -3.50
N PHE A 357 7.35 -5.04 -2.36
CA PHE A 357 8.24 -6.18 -2.16
C PHE A 357 7.67 -7.11 -1.09
N PRO A 358 6.48 -7.70 -1.33
CA PRO A 358 5.75 -8.41 -0.30
C PRO A 358 6.32 -9.81 -0.09
N GLU A 359 6.17 -10.36 1.11
CA GLU A 359 6.50 -11.77 1.36
C GLU A 359 5.58 -12.68 0.53
N ARG A 360 6.15 -13.72 -0.08
CA ARG A 360 5.35 -14.79 -0.68
C ARG A 360 4.94 -15.77 0.42
N THR A 361 3.65 -16.03 0.50
CA THR A 361 3.03 -16.94 1.47
C THR A 361 2.29 -18.05 0.75
N VAL A 362 2.29 -19.24 1.34
CA VAL A 362 1.54 -20.39 0.84
C VAL A 362 0.64 -20.87 1.97
N ASP A 363 -0.66 -20.92 1.71
CA ASP A 363 -1.62 -21.42 2.70
C ASP A 363 -1.61 -22.96 2.77
N PRO A 364 -2.24 -23.58 3.79
CA PRO A 364 -2.31 -25.04 3.92
C PRO A 364 -2.97 -25.77 2.74
N HIS A 365 -3.70 -25.07 1.86
CA HIS A 365 -4.28 -25.63 0.65
C HIS A 365 -3.37 -25.47 -0.58
N GLY A 366 -2.16 -24.92 -0.41
CA GLY A 366 -1.21 -24.69 -1.49
C GLY A 366 -1.48 -23.42 -2.30
N ASN A 367 -2.43 -22.56 -1.89
CA ASN A 367 -2.66 -21.30 -2.58
C ASN A 367 -1.52 -20.33 -2.27
N VAL A 368 -1.02 -19.67 -3.30
CA VAL A 368 0.05 -18.68 -3.20
C VAL A 368 -0.56 -17.29 -3.12
N GLU A 369 -0.19 -16.54 -2.08
CA GLU A 369 -0.56 -15.14 -1.89
C GLU A 369 0.65 -14.29 -1.51
N TYR A 370 0.54 -12.98 -1.68
CA TYR A 370 1.54 -12.02 -1.26
C TYR A 370 1.07 -11.24 -0.04
N ALA A 371 1.87 -11.27 1.03
CA ALA A 371 1.50 -10.73 2.32
C ALA A 371 1.55 -9.20 2.34
N VAL A 372 0.38 -8.56 2.21
CA VAL A 372 0.25 -7.09 2.23
C VAL A 372 -0.56 -6.67 3.46
N GLY A 373 0.08 -5.94 4.36
CA GLY A 373 -0.54 -5.41 5.57
C GLY A 373 0.48 -5.02 6.62
N PHE A 374 0.12 -4.11 7.53
CA PHE A 374 1.04 -3.48 8.49
C PHE A 374 1.79 -4.54 9.31
N PHE A 375 1.04 -5.39 10.03
CA PHE A 375 1.64 -6.41 10.87
C PHE A 375 2.32 -7.53 10.07
N LYS A 376 1.89 -7.78 8.83
CA LYS A 376 2.55 -8.71 7.91
C LYS A 376 3.95 -8.21 7.54
N PHE A 377 4.09 -6.93 7.21
CA PHE A 377 5.40 -6.31 6.97
C PHE A 377 6.31 -6.45 8.19
N MET A 378 5.79 -6.14 9.39
CA MET A 378 6.55 -6.31 10.64
C MET A 378 7.01 -7.76 10.85
N LYS A 379 6.14 -8.75 10.63
CA LYS A 379 6.49 -10.18 10.73
C LYS A 379 7.60 -10.57 9.74
N PHE A 380 7.42 -10.21 8.47
CA PHE A 380 8.41 -10.48 7.42
C PHE A 380 9.76 -9.87 7.78
N ILE A 381 9.80 -8.56 8.06
CA ILE A 381 11.03 -7.82 8.36
C ILE A 381 11.73 -8.39 9.61
N LYS A 382 10.99 -8.75 10.67
CA LYS A 382 11.57 -9.40 11.86
C LYS A 382 12.26 -10.71 11.52
N ARG A 383 11.69 -11.50 10.61
CA ARG A 383 12.25 -12.79 10.17
C ARG A 383 13.53 -12.59 9.36
N VAL A 384 13.53 -11.67 8.39
CA VAL A 384 14.61 -11.56 7.40
C VAL A 384 15.72 -10.56 7.76
N SER A 385 15.40 -9.50 8.51
CA SER A 385 16.39 -8.48 8.88
C SER A 385 17.61 -8.98 9.65
N PRO A 386 17.61 -10.08 10.44
CA PRO A 386 18.83 -10.63 11.00
C PRO A 386 19.87 -10.97 9.92
N GLN A 387 19.43 -11.55 8.80
CA GLN A 387 20.30 -11.95 7.70
C GLN A 387 20.85 -10.74 6.93
N TRP A 388 20.06 -9.67 6.83
CA TRP A 388 20.49 -8.41 6.20
C TRP A 388 21.62 -7.71 6.96
N VAL A 389 21.69 -7.92 8.28
CA VAL A 389 22.71 -7.32 9.14
C VAL A 389 23.99 -8.14 9.17
N SER A 390 23.89 -9.47 9.07
CA SER A 390 25.04 -10.37 9.06
C SER A 390 25.76 -10.52 7.72
N ALA A 391 25.11 -10.09 6.63
CA ALA A 391 25.60 -10.23 5.25
C ALA A 391 26.62 -9.17 4.85
#